data_AF-A0A965NGI5-F1
#
_entry.id   AF-A0A965NGI5-F1
#
_cell.length_a   1.000
_cell.length_b   1.000
_cell.length_c   1.000
_cell.angle_alpha   90.00
_cell.angle_beta   90.00
_cell.angle_gamma   90.00
#
_symmetry.space_group_name_H-M   'P 1'
#
loop_
_entity.id
_entity.type
_entity.pdbx_description
1 polymer ?
#
loop_
_entity_poly.entity_id
_entity_poly.type
_entity_poly.pdbx_seq_one_letter_code
_entity_poly.pdbx_strand_id
1 'polypeptide(L)'
;MAPQGLSNSSRGGRSWLIVLVATIGSLLISLVAGTHVIFAVVTIPLVISLALSSPELLITIMPVWMVFLGFVRRFTPGGGNVTFSGDPVLLVGPVALIVLMLVTVNSKGAPPLSKLARVVLAFNIVAILEVANPKQGGLMAGIGGLLFVFVPTLAFWIGRRFGTVDVLWRVAWNVAILSLVASLYGLYQQFVQFPSWDLTW
;
A
#
# COMPACT_ATOMS: atom_id res chain seq x y z
N MET A 1 1.49 43.21 -14.36
CA MET A 1 2.34 42.02 -14.28
C MET A 1 2.74 41.83 -12.82
N ALA A 2 2.19 40.82 -12.13
CA ALA A 2 2.54 40.46 -10.77
C ALA A 2 2.89 38.96 -10.75
N PRO A 3 3.91 38.51 -10.00
CA PRO A 3 4.43 37.15 -10.12
C PRO A 3 3.52 36.17 -9.37
N GLN A 4 2.87 35.28 -10.12
CA GLN A 4 2.18 34.10 -9.59
C GLN A 4 3.18 32.96 -9.45
N GLY A 5 3.70 32.76 -8.25
CA GLY A 5 4.48 31.56 -7.98
C GLY A 5 5.22 31.69 -6.68
N LEU A 6 4.61 31.25 -5.57
CA LEU A 6 5.30 30.94 -4.31
C LEU A 6 4.40 30.27 -3.24
N SER A 7 3.20 29.73 -3.57
CA SER A 7 2.28 29.20 -2.54
C SER A 7 2.15 27.67 -2.44
N ASN A 8 2.78 26.89 -3.32
CA ASN A 8 2.57 25.42 -3.34
C ASN A 8 3.57 24.62 -2.49
N SER A 9 4.73 25.15 -2.12
CA SER A 9 5.73 24.39 -1.33
C SER A 9 5.35 24.25 0.15
N SER A 10 4.64 25.24 0.71
CA SER A 10 4.29 25.28 2.14
C SER A 10 3.16 24.31 2.52
N ARG A 11 2.23 24.03 1.60
CA ARG A 11 1.18 23.01 1.79
C ARG A 11 1.75 21.60 1.80
N GLY A 12 2.64 21.29 0.85
CA GLY A 12 3.28 19.98 0.76
C GLY A 12 4.05 19.62 2.02
N GLY A 13 4.86 20.56 2.54
CA GLY A 13 5.63 20.34 3.77
C GLY A 13 4.78 20.07 5.01
N ARG A 14 3.62 20.75 5.15
CA ARG A 14 2.69 20.51 6.27
C ARG A 14 2.01 19.15 6.19
N SER A 15 1.63 18.69 4.99
CA SER A 15 1.06 17.35 4.79
C SER A 15 2.07 16.25 5.13
N TRP A 16 3.35 16.43 4.76
CA TRP A 16 4.43 15.51 5.12
C TRP A 16 4.62 15.41 6.63
N LEU A 17 4.60 16.54 7.33
CA LEU A 17 4.80 16.58 8.77
C LEU A 17 3.66 15.89 9.51
N ILE A 18 2.41 16.04 9.05
CA ILE A 18 1.24 15.36 9.63
C ILE A 18 1.32 13.84 9.40
N VAL A 19 1.63 13.40 8.18
CA VAL A 19 1.75 11.97 7.87
C VAL A 19 2.88 11.34 8.68
N LEU A 20 4.04 11.99 8.72
CA LEU A 20 5.22 11.48 9.41
C LEU A 20 5.00 11.42 10.93
N VAL A 21 4.41 12.46 11.53
CA VAL A 21 4.04 12.45 12.96
C VAL A 21 2.97 11.41 13.25
N ALA A 22 1.97 11.25 12.40
CA ALA A 22 0.90 10.29 12.62
C ALA A 22 1.37 8.83 12.43
N THR A 23 2.29 8.57 11.49
CA THR A 23 2.92 7.26 11.29
C THR A 23 3.90 6.91 12.43
N ILE A 24 4.70 7.86 12.89
CA ILE A 24 5.57 7.65 14.05
C ILE A 24 4.73 7.47 15.31
N GLY A 25 3.70 8.30 15.51
CA GLY A 25 2.76 8.19 16.62
C GLY A 25 2.02 6.86 16.64
N SER A 26 1.52 6.39 15.49
CA SER A 26 0.86 5.09 15.39
C SER A 26 1.84 3.94 15.65
N LEU A 27 3.07 4.01 15.14
CA LEU A 27 4.10 3.01 15.41
C LEU A 27 4.39 2.92 16.91
N LEU A 28 4.60 4.07 17.58
CA LEU A 28 4.86 4.12 19.01
C LEU A 28 3.68 3.56 19.83
N ILE A 29 2.45 3.92 19.46
CA ILE A 29 1.25 3.39 20.13
C ILE A 29 1.13 1.88 19.94
N SER A 30 1.45 1.34 18.77
CA SER A 30 1.38 -0.10 18.50
C SER A 30 2.47 -0.90 19.19
N LEU A 31 3.67 -0.33 19.32
CA LEU A 31 4.76 -0.92 20.10
C LEU A 31 4.42 -0.99 21.60
N VAL A 32 3.67 -0.01 22.12
CA VAL A 32 3.28 0.05 23.54
C VAL A 32 2.02 -0.77 23.82
N ALA A 33 1.02 -0.72 22.94
CA ALA A 33 -0.29 -1.34 23.17
C ALA A 33 -0.38 -2.80 22.70
N GLY A 34 0.60 -3.30 21.93
CA GLY A 34 0.60 -4.68 21.42
C GLY A 34 -0.55 -5.00 20.46
N THR A 35 -1.27 -4.00 19.93
CA THR A 35 -2.43 -4.22 19.06
C THR A 35 -2.26 -3.59 17.68
N HIS A 36 -2.32 -4.45 16.67
CA HIS A 36 -2.34 -4.10 15.25
C HIS A 36 -3.61 -3.31 14.86
N VAL A 37 -4.67 -3.41 15.66
CA VAL A 37 -5.96 -2.73 15.42
C VAL A 37 -5.82 -1.21 15.49
N ILE A 38 -5.21 -0.68 16.55
CA ILE A 38 -5.07 0.78 16.72
C ILE A 38 -4.23 1.36 15.58
N PHE A 39 -3.18 0.64 15.18
CA PHE A 39 -2.36 1.01 14.04
C PHE A 39 -3.18 1.17 12.75
N ALA A 40 -4.02 0.17 12.45
CA ALA A 40 -4.87 0.18 11.27
C ALA A 40 -5.92 1.29 11.34
N VAL A 41 -6.55 1.51 12.50
CA VAL A 41 -7.55 2.56 12.73
C VAL A 41 -6.98 3.96 12.50
N VAL A 42 -5.71 4.19 12.85
CA VAL A 42 -5.04 5.48 12.59
C VAL A 42 -4.56 5.59 11.14
N THR A 43 -3.98 4.52 10.60
CA THR A 43 -3.34 4.55 9.28
C THR A 43 -4.36 4.60 8.15
N ILE A 44 -5.46 3.87 8.23
CA ILE A 44 -6.46 3.79 7.14
C ILE A 44 -7.03 5.18 6.80
N PRO A 45 -7.51 6.00 7.76
CA PRO A 45 -7.98 7.36 7.48
C PRO A 45 -6.91 8.26 6.86
N LEU A 46 -5.65 8.14 7.29
CA LEU A 46 -4.53 8.90 6.70
C LEU A 46 -4.31 8.51 5.24
N VAL A 47 -4.32 7.21 4.95
CA VAL A 47 -4.20 6.68 3.58
C VAL A 47 -5.37 7.16 2.72
N ILE A 48 -6.59 7.12 3.23
CA ILE A 48 -7.77 7.67 2.53
C ILE A 48 -7.59 9.16 2.25
N SER A 49 -7.20 9.94 3.27
CA SER A 49 -6.99 11.38 3.14
C SER A 49 -5.92 11.70 2.08
N LEU A 50 -4.82 10.93 2.08
CA LEU A 50 -3.74 11.09 1.12
C LEU A 50 -4.13 10.67 -0.29
N ALA A 51 -4.88 9.58 -0.44
CA ALA A 51 -5.42 9.14 -1.73
C ALA A 51 -6.30 10.21 -2.37
N LEU A 52 -7.14 10.88 -1.57
CA LEU A 52 -8.04 11.93 -2.04
C LEU A 52 -7.30 13.25 -2.35
N SER A 53 -6.28 13.58 -1.57
CA SER A 53 -5.59 14.88 -1.67
C SER A 53 -4.39 14.87 -2.63
N SER A 54 -3.68 13.74 -2.73
CA SER A 54 -2.42 13.61 -3.48
C SER A 54 -2.20 12.15 -3.94
N PRO A 55 -2.94 11.68 -4.97
CA PRO A 55 -2.87 10.28 -5.42
C PRO A 55 -1.46 9.84 -5.84
N GLU A 56 -0.74 10.68 -6.58
CA GLU A 56 0.63 10.41 -7.05
C GLU A 56 1.62 10.21 -5.89
N LEU A 57 1.43 10.95 -4.80
CA LEU A 57 2.25 10.81 -3.60
C LEU A 57 1.99 9.46 -2.93
N LEU A 58 0.71 9.09 -2.77
CA LEU A 58 0.36 7.79 -2.21
C LEU A 58 0.93 6.65 -3.05
N ILE A 59 0.82 6.72 -4.38
CA ILE A 59 1.42 5.70 -5.29
C ILE A 59 2.93 5.59 -5.05
N THR A 60 3.62 6.72 -4.90
CA THR A 60 5.08 6.75 -4.72
C THR A 60 5.51 6.16 -3.37
N ILE A 61 4.77 6.43 -2.29
CA ILE A 61 5.14 5.98 -0.93
C ILE A 61 4.66 4.56 -0.62
N MET A 62 3.70 4.02 -1.37
CA MET A 62 3.14 2.68 -1.13
C MET A 62 4.18 1.54 -1.07
N PRO A 63 5.22 1.47 -1.93
CA PRO A 63 6.28 0.47 -1.78
C PRO A 63 7.03 0.58 -0.45
N VAL A 64 7.32 1.81 0.00
CA VAL A 64 7.96 2.08 1.30
C VAL A 64 7.04 1.59 2.43
N TRP A 65 5.74 1.88 2.31
CA TRP A 65 4.75 1.38 3.25
C TRP A 65 4.70 -0.16 3.30
N MET A 66 4.76 -0.85 2.17
CA MET A 66 4.74 -2.32 2.14
C MET A 66 5.95 -2.94 2.84
N VAL A 67 7.13 -2.33 2.71
CA VAL A 67 8.33 -2.77 3.44
C VAL A 67 8.18 -2.47 4.94
N PHE A 68 7.72 -1.26 5.28
CA PHE A 68 7.48 -0.87 6.66
C PHE A 68 6.45 -1.77 7.35
N LEU A 69 5.40 -2.19 6.65
CA LEU A 69 4.41 -3.16 7.12
C LEU A 69 5.07 -4.48 7.55
N GLY A 70 6.06 -4.96 6.78
CA GLY A 70 6.85 -6.13 7.15
C GLY A 70 7.59 -5.94 8.47
N PHE A 71 8.16 -4.75 8.71
CA PHE A 71 8.83 -4.41 9.96
C PHE A 71 7.87 -4.22 11.13
N VAL A 72 6.72 -3.56 10.93
CA VAL A 72 5.67 -3.39 11.97
C VAL A 72 5.25 -4.76 12.51
N ARG A 73 5.09 -5.74 11.63
CA ARG A 73 4.73 -7.12 11.99
C ARG A 73 5.84 -7.87 12.71
N ARG A 74 7.12 -7.47 12.53
CA ARG A 74 8.28 -8.04 13.23
C ARG A 74 8.53 -7.37 14.59
N PHE A 75 8.27 -6.07 14.71
CA PHE A 75 8.56 -5.32 15.94
C PHE A 75 7.44 -5.36 16.98
N THR A 76 6.22 -5.75 16.62
CA THR A 76 5.11 -5.76 17.58
C THR A 76 5.09 -7.07 18.40
N PRO A 77 5.17 -7.02 19.74
CA PRO A 77 5.09 -8.21 20.60
C PRO A 77 3.75 -8.93 20.39
N GLY A 78 3.78 -10.22 20.06
CA GLY A 78 2.58 -11.01 19.74
C GLY A 78 2.40 -11.36 18.26
N GLY A 79 3.33 -10.93 17.38
CA GLY A 79 3.34 -11.27 15.95
C GLY A 79 3.30 -12.78 15.63
N GLY A 80 3.75 -13.65 16.55
CA GLY A 80 3.69 -15.11 16.41
C GLY A 80 2.27 -15.71 16.49
N ASN A 81 1.28 -14.97 17.02
CA ASN A 81 -0.09 -15.48 17.23
C ASN A 81 -1.14 -14.83 16.29
N VAL A 82 -0.75 -13.86 15.45
CA VAL A 82 -1.68 -13.25 14.50
C VAL A 82 -1.59 -14.01 13.17
N THR A 83 -2.43 -15.04 13.04
CA THR A 83 -2.62 -15.73 11.75
C THR A 83 -2.98 -14.72 10.66
N PHE A 84 -2.62 -15.02 9.41
CA PHE A 84 -2.85 -14.16 8.24
C PHE A 84 -4.31 -13.65 8.12
N SER A 85 -5.29 -14.34 8.72
CA SER A 85 -6.70 -13.96 8.73
C SER A 85 -7.11 -12.95 9.83
N GLY A 86 -6.21 -12.57 10.74
CA GLY A 86 -6.52 -11.73 11.90
C GLY A 86 -5.76 -10.41 12.00
N ASP A 87 -4.86 -10.11 11.06
CA ASP A 87 -4.02 -8.91 11.10
C ASP A 87 -4.66 -7.73 10.33
N PRO A 88 -5.29 -6.77 11.03
CA PRO A 88 -5.99 -5.66 10.38
C PRO A 88 -5.06 -4.72 9.61
N VAL A 89 -3.74 -4.73 9.86
CA VAL A 89 -2.82 -3.84 9.12
C VAL A 89 -2.65 -4.30 7.68
N LEU A 90 -2.87 -5.59 7.38
CA LEU A 90 -2.86 -6.10 6.01
C LEU A 90 -3.93 -5.44 5.12
N LEU A 91 -5.01 -4.89 5.71
CA LEU A 91 -6.06 -4.19 4.98
C LEU A 91 -5.63 -2.82 4.45
N VAL A 92 -4.56 -2.22 4.97
CA VAL A 92 -4.12 -0.89 4.55
C VAL A 92 -3.79 -0.87 3.05
N GLY A 93 -3.12 -1.90 2.54
CA GLY A 93 -2.77 -2.02 1.13
C GLY A 93 -3.99 -2.10 0.19
N PRO A 94 -4.90 -3.06 0.41
CA PRO A 94 -6.16 -3.16 -0.33
C PRO A 94 -7.00 -1.89 -0.26
N VAL A 95 -7.14 -1.27 0.92
CA VAL A 95 -7.90 -0.01 1.08
C VAL A 95 -7.25 1.11 0.26
N ALA A 96 -5.92 1.25 0.29
CA ALA A 96 -5.22 2.25 -0.51
C ALA A 96 -5.54 2.10 -2.01
N LEU A 97 -5.45 0.88 -2.53
CA LEU A 97 -5.72 0.60 -3.95
C LEU A 97 -7.19 0.80 -4.32
N ILE A 98 -8.12 0.40 -3.46
CA ILE A 98 -9.56 0.61 -3.70
C ILE A 98 -9.87 2.11 -3.75
N VAL A 99 -9.37 2.88 -2.80
CA VAL A 99 -9.62 4.34 -2.74
C VAL A 99 -8.96 5.04 -3.93
N LEU A 100 -7.72 4.69 -4.27
CA LEU A 100 -7.04 5.21 -5.46
C LEU A 100 -7.81 4.86 -6.75
N MET A 101 -8.39 3.66 -6.83
CA MET A 101 -9.23 3.28 -7.96
C MET A 101 -10.50 4.13 -8.02
N LEU A 102 -11.17 4.38 -6.88
CA LEU A 102 -12.33 5.27 -6.83
C LEU A 102 -11.98 6.68 -7.28
N VAL A 103 -10.83 7.21 -6.85
CA VAL A 103 -10.31 8.51 -7.32
C VAL A 103 -10.06 8.49 -8.83
N THR A 104 -9.49 7.39 -9.34
CA THR A 104 -9.22 7.21 -10.77
C THR A 104 -10.50 7.25 -11.59
N VAL A 105 -11.53 6.50 -11.18
CA VAL A 105 -12.83 6.41 -11.88
C VAL A 105 -13.60 7.73 -11.84
N ASN A 106 -13.52 8.47 -10.73
CA ASN A 106 -14.18 9.77 -10.60
C ASN A 106 -13.43 10.93 -11.27
N SER A 107 -12.19 10.70 -11.73
CA SER A 107 -11.42 11.72 -12.44
C SER A 107 -11.90 11.88 -13.88
N LYS A 108 -12.07 13.13 -14.33
CA LYS A 108 -12.41 13.41 -15.73
C LYS A 108 -11.23 13.08 -16.65
N GLY A 109 -11.54 12.60 -17.86
CA GLY A 109 -10.55 12.37 -18.93
C GLY A 109 -9.85 11.02 -18.89
N ALA A 110 -10.61 9.93 -18.70
CA ALA A 110 -10.05 8.58 -18.77
C ALA A 110 -9.46 8.29 -20.18
N PRO A 111 -8.23 7.76 -20.28
CA PRO A 111 -7.66 7.39 -21.56
C PRO A 111 -8.50 6.30 -22.26
N PRO A 112 -8.63 6.34 -23.59
CA PRO A 112 -9.39 5.33 -24.34
C PRO A 112 -8.86 3.92 -24.07
N LEU A 113 -9.75 2.92 -24.02
CA LEU A 113 -9.39 1.54 -23.72
C LEU A 113 -8.53 0.93 -24.84
N SER A 114 -7.24 0.77 -24.57
CA SER A 114 -6.32 0.02 -25.41
C SER A 114 -6.67 -1.48 -25.45
N LYS A 115 -6.09 -2.23 -26.40
CA LYS A 115 -6.26 -3.70 -26.47
C LYS A 115 -5.88 -4.37 -25.14
N LEU A 116 -4.72 -4.00 -24.58
CA LEU A 116 -4.27 -4.50 -23.28
C LEU A 116 -5.27 -4.18 -22.17
N ALA A 117 -5.80 -2.95 -22.12
CA ALA A 117 -6.77 -2.57 -21.11
C ALA A 117 -8.07 -3.39 -21.18
N ARG A 118 -8.53 -3.75 -22.38
CA ARG A 118 -9.69 -4.64 -22.55
C ARG A 118 -9.41 -6.05 -22.04
N VAL A 119 -8.20 -6.56 -22.26
CA VAL A 119 -7.78 -7.87 -21.73
C VAL A 119 -7.72 -7.84 -20.20
N VAL A 120 -7.12 -6.80 -19.60
CA VAL A 120 -7.09 -6.65 -18.14
C VAL A 120 -8.50 -6.50 -17.57
N LEU A 121 -9.40 -5.78 -18.24
CA LEU A 121 -10.80 -5.67 -17.83
C LEU A 121 -11.51 -7.02 -17.86
N ALA A 122 -11.35 -7.77 -18.96
CA ALA A 122 -11.91 -9.11 -19.06
C ALA A 122 -11.37 -10.02 -17.96
N PHE A 123 -10.07 -9.97 -17.69
CA PHE A 123 -9.45 -10.71 -16.58
C PHE A 123 -10.04 -10.31 -15.21
N ASN A 124 -10.22 -9.01 -14.96
CA ASN A 124 -10.85 -8.53 -13.73
C ASN A 124 -12.31 -8.98 -13.59
N ILE A 125 -13.07 -8.99 -14.68
CA ILE A 125 -14.44 -9.50 -14.67
C ILE A 125 -14.46 -11.00 -14.33
N VAL A 126 -13.57 -11.79 -14.95
CA VAL A 126 -13.45 -13.23 -14.64
C VAL A 126 -13.10 -13.44 -13.17
N ALA A 127 -12.13 -12.70 -12.62
CA ALA A 127 -11.75 -12.79 -11.21
C ALA A 127 -12.93 -12.50 -10.26
N ILE A 128 -13.76 -11.50 -10.59
CA ILE A 128 -14.99 -11.21 -9.81
C ILE A 128 -16.00 -12.35 -9.91
N LEU A 129 -16.23 -12.88 -11.12
CA LEU A 129 -17.19 -13.97 -11.33
C LEU A 129 -16.77 -15.27 -10.63
N GLU A 130 -15.46 -15.51 -10.54
CA GLU A 130 -14.90 -16.67 -9.86
C GLU A 130 -15.29 -16.72 -8.37
N VAL A 131 -15.56 -15.58 -7.72
CA VAL A 131 -16.02 -15.52 -6.32
C VAL A 131 -17.28 -16.37 -6.08
N ALA A 132 -18.14 -16.51 -7.09
CA ALA A 132 -19.36 -17.31 -7.02
C ALA A 132 -19.14 -18.79 -7.35
N ASN A 133 -17.91 -19.23 -7.63
CA ASN A 133 -17.60 -20.61 -7.98
C ASN A 133 -17.81 -21.55 -6.77
N PRO A 134 -18.79 -22.47 -6.81
CA PRO A 134 -19.06 -23.37 -5.69
C PRO A 134 -17.92 -24.37 -5.43
N LYS A 135 -17.03 -24.60 -6.41
CA LYS A 135 -15.93 -25.57 -6.29
C LYS A 135 -14.71 -25.06 -5.54
N GLN A 136 -14.65 -23.76 -5.20
CA GLN A 136 -13.44 -23.14 -4.62
C GLN A 136 -13.39 -23.12 -3.08
N GLY A 137 -14.31 -23.81 -2.40
CA GLY A 137 -14.35 -23.84 -0.93
C GLY A 137 -15.20 -22.74 -0.29
N GLY A 138 -16.11 -22.12 -1.04
CA GLY A 138 -17.12 -21.18 -0.54
C GLY A 138 -16.83 -19.71 -0.81
N LEU A 139 -17.76 -18.84 -0.40
CA LEU A 139 -17.72 -17.40 -0.70
C LEU A 139 -16.51 -16.69 -0.08
N MET A 140 -16.15 -17.06 1.16
CA MET A 140 -15.01 -16.45 1.87
C MET A 140 -13.68 -16.79 1.20
N ALA A 141 -13.53 -18.01 0.66
CA ALA A 141 -12.35 -18.37 -0.13
C ALA A 141 -12.26 -17.53 -1.41
N GLY A 142 -13.39 -17.31 -2.10
CA GLY A 142 -13.46 -16.43 -3.27
C GLY A 142 -13.09 -14.98 -2.98
N ILE A 143 -13.64 -14.39 -1.91
CA ILE A 143 -13.29 -13.03 -1.47
C ILE A 143 -11.81 -12.93 -1.09
N GLY A 144 -11.29 -13.95 -0.39
CA GLY A 144 -9.86 -14.05 -0.09
C GLY A 144 -9.01 -14.05 -1.37
N GLY A 145 -9.40 -14.82 -2.39
CA GLY A 145 -8.73 -14.85 -3.69
C GLY A 145 -8.70 -13.50 -4.41
N LEU A 146 -9.78 -12.71 -4.33
CA LEU A 146 -9.81 -11.36 -4.90
C LEU A 146 -8.73 -10.45 -4.33
N LEU A 147 -8.38 -10.59 -3.04
CA LEU A 147 -7.34 -9.78 -2.41
C LEU A 147 -5.96 -10.02 -3.04
N PHE A 148 -5.73 -11.19 -3.64
CA PHE A 148 -4.46 -11.55 -4.28
C PHE A 148 -4.43 -11.35 -5.79
N VAL A 149 -5.59 -11.35 -6.45
CA VAL A 149 -5.67 -11.24 -7.92
C VAL A 149 -6.28 -9.91 -8.36
N PHE A 150 -7.48 -9.61 -7.87
CA PHE A 150 -8.24 -8.43 -8.29
C PHE A 150 -7.65 -7.14 -7.70
N VAL A 151 -7.34 -7.14 -6.41
CA VAL A 151 -6.82 -5.92 -5.75
C VAL A 151 -5.48 -5.46 -6.36
N PRO A 152 -4.47 -6.32 -6.58
CA PRO A 152 -3.22 -5.87 -7.21
C PRO A 152 -3.40 -5.39 -8.64
N THR A 153 -4.33 -5.98 -9.39
CA THR A 153 -4.61 -5.56 -10.78
C THR A 153 -5.32 -4.21 -10.86
N LEU A 154 -5.89 -3.68 -9.76
CA LEU A 154 -6.35 -2.28 -9.70
C LEU A 154 -5.21 -1.29 -9.97
N ALA A 155 -3.96 -1.64 -9.62
CA ALA A 155 -2.80 -0.80 -9.87
C ALA A 155 -2.59 -0.51 -11.37
N PHE A 156 -3.01 -1.41 -12.27
CA PHE A 156 -2.98 -1.17 -13.71
C PHE A 156 -3.87 0.02 -14.09
N TRP A 157 -5.09 0.07 -13.58
CA TRP A 157 -6.04 1.14 -13.87
C TRP A 157 -5.60 2.47 -13.29
N ILE A 158 -5.07 2.45 -12.06
CA ILE A 158 -4.46 3.61 -11.41
C ILE A 158 -3.27 4.13 -12.23
N GLY A 159 -2.38 3.23 -12.66
CA GLY A 159 -1.19 3.55 -13.45
C GLY A 159 -1.51 4.13 -14.83
N ARG A 160 -2.60 3.71 -15.47
CA ARG A 160 -3.06 4.32 -16.74
C ARG A 160 -3.41 5.80 -16.59
N ARG A 161 -3.76 6.25 -15.38
CA ARG A 161 -4.13 7.65 -15.11
C ARG A 161 -2.99 8.48 -14.52
N PHE A 162 -2.28 7.91 -13.54
CA PHE A 162 -1.28 8.62 -12.73
C PHE A 162 0.16 8.16 -12.99
N GLY A 163 0.36 7.15 -13.85
CA GLY A 163 1.67 6.60 -14.19
C GLY A 163 2.45 7.48 -15.16
N THR A 164 2.71 8.73 -14.78
CA THR A 164 3.67 9.58 -15.47
C THR A 164 5.08 9.01 -15.31
N VAL A 165 6.00 9.39 -16.21
CA VAL A 165 7.40 8.96 -16.15
C VAL A 165 8.02 9.30 -14.79
N ASP A 166 7.71 10.48 -14.25
CA ASP A 166 8.22 10.91 -12.95
C ASP A 166 7.72 10.03 -11.79
N VAL A 167 6.43 9.70 -11.76
CA VAL A 167 5.86 8.82 -10.73
C VAL A 167 6.47 7.42 -10.82
N LEU A 168 6.58 6.88 -12.03
CA LEU A 168 7.20 5.57 -12.26
C LEU A 168 8.67 5.55 -11.84
N TRP A 169 9.43 6.60 -12.13
CA TRP A 169 10.82 6.71 -11.74
C TRP A 169 10.99 6.80 -10.22
N ARG A 170 10.14 7.55 -9.53
CA ARG A 170 10.14 7.61 -8.05
C ARG A 170 9.81 6.26 -7.42
N VAL A 171 8.80 5.56 -7.95
CA VAL A 171 8.47 4.19 -7.51
C VAL A 171 9.66 3.26 -7.74
N ALA A 172 10.27 3.29 -8.93
CA ALA A 172 11.41 2.45 -9.26
C ALA A 172 12.61 2.71 -8.34
N TRP A 173 12.95 3.97 -8.06
CA TRP A 173 14.01 4.33 -7.11
C TRP A 173 13.71 3.88 -5.70
N ASN A 174 12.48 4.09 -5.22
CA ASN A 174 12.07 3.60 -3.90
C ASN A 174 12.24 2.09 -3.80
N VAL A 175 11.77 1.33 -4.80
CA VAL A 175 11.94 -0.13 -4.84
C VAL A 175 13.42 -0.50 -4.87
N ALA A 176 14.24 0.14 -5.72
CA ALA A 176 15.67 -0.17 -5.83
C ALA A 176 16.43 0.06 -4.51
N ILE A 177 16.18 1.18 -3.83
CA ILE A 177 16.77 1.50 -2.53
C ILE A 177 16.31 0.49 -1.48
N LEU A 178 15.01 0.21 -1.40
CA LEU A 178 14.45 -0.75 -0.44
C LEU A 178 14.99 -2.16 -0.67
N SER A 179 15.11 -2.59 -1.93
CA SER A 179 15.70 -3.87 -2.30
C SER A 179 17.16 -3.95 -1.89
N LEU A 180 17.96 -2.90 -2.11
CA LEU A 180 19.35 -2.86 -1.66
C LEU A 180 19.46 -3.00 -0.14
N VAL A 181 18.65 -2.24 0.61
CA VAL A 181 18.62 -2.32 2.08
C VAL A 181 18.20 -3.72 2.54
N ALA A 182 17.16 -4.29 1.94
CA ALA A 182 16.69 -5.63 2.27
C ALA A 182 17.73 -6.71 1.95
N SER A 183 18.45 -6.58 0.82
CA SER A 183 19.54 -7.49 0.45
C SER A 183 20.72 -7.39 1.41
N LEU A 184 21.13 -6.18 1.80
CA LEU A 184 22.19 -5.99 2.79
C LEU A 184 21.80 -6.58 4.15
N TYR A 185 20.55 -6.39 4.57
CA TYR A 185 20.03 -7.00 5.80
C TYR A 185 20.01 -8.54 5.72
N GLY A 186 19.57 -9.11 4.59
CA GLY A 186 19.60 -10.56 4.37
C GLY A 186 21.02 -11.14 4.38
N LEU A 187 22.00 -10.43 3.79
CA LEU A 187 23.41 -10.82 3.87
C LEU A 187 23.93 -10.77 5.30
N TYR A 188 23.55 -9.74 6.08
CA TYR A 188 23.89 -9.66 7.50
C TYR A 188 23.31 -10.85 8.29
N GLN A 189 22.05 -11.21 8.06
CA GLN A 189 21.43 -12.37 8.70
C GLN A 189 22.15 -13.68 8.35
N GLN A 190 22.57 -13.83 7.08
CA GLN A 190 23.24 -15.03 6.58
C GLN A 190 24.66 -15.20 7.13
N PHE A 191 25.43 -14.11 7.26
CA PHE A 191 26.86 -14.19 7.61
C PHE A 191 27.19 -13.84 9.06
N VAL A 192 26.32 -13.11 9.77
CA VAL A 192 26.56 -12.69 11.15
C VAL A 192 25.70 -13.50 12.10
N GLN A 193 24.39 -13.20 12.14
CA GLN A 193 23.35 -13.91 12.87
C GLN A 193 22.03 -13.14 12.77
N PHE A 194 20.92 -13.80 13.09
CA PHE A 194 19.64 -13.11 13.27
C PHE A 194 19.67 -12.20 14.51
N PRO A 195 19.17 -10.96 14.42
CA PRO A 195 18.93 -10.13 15.59
C PRO A 195 17.96 -10.80 16.58
N SER A 196 18.11 -10.52 17.87
CA SER A 196 17.32 -11.16 18.93
C SER A 196 15.80 -10.95 18.78
N TRP A 197 15.38 -9.80 18.26
CA TRP A 197 13.98 -9.48 17.97
C TRP A 197 13.43 -10.17 16.72
N ASP A 198 14.29 -10.64 15.83
CA ASP A 198 13.92 -11.30 14.57
C ASP A 198 13.92 -12.84 14.70
N LEU A 199 14.56 -13.37 15.75
CA LEU A 199 14.57 -14.79 16.09
C LEU A 199 13.20 -15.31 16.56
N THR A 200 12.35 -14.43 17.07
CA THR A 200 11.04 -14.77 17.66
C THR A 200 9.89 -14.69 16.66
N TRP A 201 10.19 -14.45 15.38
CA TRP A 201 9.20 -14.30 14.32
C TRP A 201 8.99 -15.59 13.53
#